data_AF-A0A518K8L5-F1
#
_entry.id   AF-A0A518K8L5-F1
#
_cell.length_a   1.000
_cell.length_b   1.000
_cell.length_c   1.000
_cell.angle_alpha   90.00
_cell.angle_beta   90.00
_cell.angle_gamma   90.00
#
_symmetry.space_group_name_H-M   'P 1'
#
loop_
_entity.id
_entity.type
_entity.pdbx_description
1 polymer ?
#
loop_
_entity_poly.entity_id
_entity_poly.type
_entity_poly.pdbx_seq_one_letter_code
_entity_poly.pdbx_strand_id
1 'polypeptide(L)'
;MGTVMVSKLSRRFDNVSRRPNRRGVALLMCLFLVCMVSTFVLNIAQTETLQLAVTRNSIEYEQSLYWANAGVHHVCAQLLADSAWRGTVTDGVLPPALQPAGYSATALDDGAGNVLVTATGYSGLGSRTISATVEF
;
A
#
# COMPACT_ATOMS: atom_id res chain seq x y z
N MET A 1 86.69 -10.54 -60.86
CA MET A 1 85.80 -9.39 -61.08
C MET A 1 84.42 -9.78 -60.55
N GLY A 2 84.08 -9.27 -59.36
CA GLY A 2 82.74 -9.14 -58.76
C GLY A 2 81.76 -10.31 -58.75
N THR A 3 81.89 -11.20 -57.76
CA THR A 3 80.78 -12.04 -57.26
C THR A 3 79.83 -11.15 -56.45
N VAL A 4 78.55 -11.06 -56.82
CA VAL A 4 77.52 -10.44 -55.96
C VAL A 4 76.46 -11.50 -55.64
N MET A 5 76.54 -11.96 -54.39
CA MET A 5 75.72 -12.99 -53.79
C MET A 5 74.54 -12.35 -53.04
N VAL A 6 73.41 -13.03 -53.17
CA VAL A 6 72.05 -12.75 -52.69
C VAL A 6 71.97 -12.33 -51.21
N SER A 7 71.14 -11.33 -50.92
CA SER A 7 70.57 -11.13 -49.58
C SER A 7 69.18 -10.50 -49.69
N LYS A 8 68.19 -11.36 -50.02
CA LYS A 8 66.77 -11.01 -50.01
C LYS A 8 66.30 -11.01 -48.55
N LEU A 9 66.40 -9.86 -47.90
CA LEU A 9 66.05 -9.66 -46.50
C LEU A 9 64.51 -9.69 -46.34
N SER A 10 63.97 -10.89 -46.16
CA SER A 10 62.56 -11.12 -45.82
C SER A 10 62.32 -10.74 -44.35
N ARG A 11 61.90 -9.48 -44.12
CA ARG A 11 61.39 -9.06 -42.81
C ARG A 11 60.01 -9.70 -42.59
N ARG A 12 59.99 -10.79 -41.84
CA ARG A 12 58.77 -11.30 -41.19
C ARG A 12 58.31 -10.24 -40.19
N PHE A 13 57.20 -9.58 -40.48
CA PHE A 13 56.45 -8.84 -39.50
C PHE A 13 55.78 -9.85 -38.57
N ASP A 14 56.41 -10.12 -37.43
CA ASP A 14 55.76 -10.83 -36.33
C ASP A 14 54.66 -9.92 -35.77
N ASN A 15 53.44 -10.15 -36.24
CA ASN A 15 52.24 -9.48 -35.76
C ASN A 15 51.87 -10.08 -34.39
N VAL A 16 52.56 -9.64 -33.35
CA VAL A 16 52.26 -9.98 -31.95
C VAL A 16 50.90 -9.38 -31.62
N SER A 17 49.87 -10.22 -31.73
CA SER A 17 48.49 -9.90 -31.35
C SER A 17 48.43 -9.59 -29.86
N ARG A 18 48.56 -8.32 -29.49
CA ARG A 18 48.36 -7.83 -28.12
C ARG A 18 46.89 -8.06 -27.75
N ARG A 19 46.62 -9.06 -26.91
CA ARG A 19 45.28 -9.31 -26.38
C ARG A 19 44.83 -8.07 -25.61
N PRO A 20 43.67 -7.47 -25.92
CA PRO A 20 43.16 -6.31 -25.19
C PRO A 20 42.92 -6.70 -23.73
N ASN A 21 43.29 -5.82 -22.81
CA ASN A 21 43.26 -6.06 -21.38
C ASN A 21 41.80 -6.07 -20.86
N ARG A 22 41.11 -7.22 -20.93
CA ARG A 22 39.67 -7.40 -20.63
C ARG A 22 39.26 -7.21 -19.16
N ARG A 23 40.19 -6.89 -18.27
CA ARG A 23 39.95 -6.79 -16.82
C ARG A 23 38.98 -5.68 -16.44
N GLY A 24 39.03 -4.54 -17.15
CA GLY A 24 38.09 -3.43 -16.91
C GLY A 24 36.64 -3.77 -17.27
N VAL A 25 36.44 -4.51 -18.37
CA VAL A 25 35.10 -4.88 -18.85
C VAL A 25 34.41 -5.86 -17.89
N ALA A 26 35.17 -6.80 -17.29
CA ALA A 26 34.63 -7.73 -16.30
C ALA A 26 34.11 -7.01 -15.03
N LEU A 27 34.82 -5.98 -14.58
CA LEU A 27 34.40 -5.18 -13.43
C LEU A 27 33.14 -4.36 -13.76
N LEU A 28 33.08 -3.75 -14.94
CA LEU A 28 31.89 -3.02 -15.39
C LEU A 28 30.66 -3.93 -15.50
N MET A 29 30.83 -5.15 -16.02
CA MET A 29 29.75 -6.14 -16.08
C MET A 29 29.30 -6.58 -14.69
N CYS A 30 30.24 -6.79 -13.76
CA CYS A 30 29.91 -7.12 -12.38
C CYS A 30 29.14 -5.99 -11.71
N LEU A 31 29.60 -4.75 -11.84
CA LEU A 31 28.92 -3.57 -11.29
C LEU A 31 27.52 -3.42 -11.90
N PHE A 32 27.39 -3.60 -13.21
CA PHE A 32 26.10 -3.55 -13.89
C PHE A 32 25.11 -4.59 -13.34
N LEU A 33 25.54 -5.84 -13.15
CA LEU A 33 24.71 -6.89 -12.58
C LEU A 33 24.32 -6.57 -11.13
N VAL A 34 25.26 -6.09 -10.31
CA VAL A 34 24.97 -5.70 -8.93
C VAL A 34 23.96 -4.55 -8.89
N CYS A 35 24.14 -3.53 -9.72
CA CYS A 35 23.19 -2.42 -9.83
C CYS A 35 21.81 -2.92 -10.28
N MET A 36 21.74 -3.78 -11.30
CA MET A 36 20.47 -4.32 -11.81
C MET A 36 19.73 -5.16 -10.77
N VAL A 37 20.44 -6.03 -10.04
CA VAL A 37 19.83 -6.84 -8.97
C VAL A 37 19.39 -5.94 -7.82
N SER A 38 20.19 -4.93 -7.46
CA SER A 38 19.85 -4.01 -6.37
C SER A 38 18.60 -3.20 -6.67
N THR A 39 18.46 -2.64 -7.88
CA THR A 39 17.25 -1.91 -8.27
C THR A 39 16.04 -2.82 -8.35
N PHE A 40 16.20 -4.05 -8.82
CA PHE A 40 15.13 -5.04 -8.85
C PHE A 40 14.61 -5.37 -7.43
N VAL A 41 15.51 -5.64 -6.49
CA VAL A 41 15.15 -5.91 -5.08
C VAL A 41 14.48 -4.69 -4.44
N LEU A 42 15.00 -3.49 -4.68
CA LEU A 42 14.40 -2.25 -4.14
C LEU A 42 12.97 -2.06 -4.67
N ASN A 43 12.74 -2.27 -5.96
CA ASN A 43 11.41 -2.14 -6.54
C ASN A 43 10.42 -3.15 -5.93
N ILE A 44 10.84 -4.40 -5.72
CA ILE A 44 9.99 -5.41 -5.06
C ILE A 44 9.67 -4.97 -3.63
N ALA A 45 10.69 -4.62 -2.84
CA ALA A 45 10.49 -4.22 -1.45
C ALA A 45 9.56 -3.01 -1.31
N GLN A 46 9.68 -2.03 -2.21
CA GLN A 46 8.78 -0.87 -2.27
C GLN A 46 7.34 -1.28 -2.62
N THR A 47 7.18 -2.13 -3.62
CA THR A 47 5.85 -2.59 -4.06
C THR A 47 5.13 -3.36 -2.95
N GLU A 48 5.81 -4.30 -2.30
CA GLU A 48 5.26 -5.09 -1.19
C GLU A 48 4.86 -4.20 0.00
N THR A 49 5.69 -3.21 0.34
CA THR A 49 5.40 -2.28 1.44
C THR A 49 4.14 -1.46 1.15
N LEU A 50 3.97 -1.01 -0.10
CA LEU A 50 2.77 -0.28 -0.52
C LEU A 50 1.54 -1.18 -0.47
N GLN A 51 1.63 -2.40 -1.02
CA GLN A 51 0.52 -3.34 -1.01
C GLN A 51 0.06 -3.69 0.40
N LEU A 52 0.99 -3.89 1.33
CA LEU A 52 0.67 -4.14 2.74
C LEU A 52 -0.07 -2.96 3.38
N ALA A 53 0.37 -1.73 3.10
CA ALA A 53 -0.28 -0.53 3.62
C ALA A 53 -1.70 -0.36 3.05
N VAL A 54 -1.88 -0.57 1.74
CA VAL A 54 -3.21 -0.53 1.11
C VAL A 54 -4.13 -1.59 1.71
N THR A 55 -3.65 -2.82 1.85
CA THR A 55 -4.43 -3.94 2.42
C THR A 55 -4.89 -3.64 3.84
N ARG A 56 -4.01 -3.11 4.70
CA ARG A 56 -4.37 -2.73 6.07
C ARG A 56 -5.43 -1.63 6.08
N ASN A 57 -5.26 -0.59 5.28
CA ASN A 57 -6.23 0.49 5.18
C ASN A 57 -7.59 -0.01 4.68
N SER A 58 -7.61 -0.93 3.72
CA SER A 58 -8.86 -1.54 3.21
C SER A 58 -9.57 -2.36 4.28
N ILE A 59 -8.84 -3.17 5.06
CA ILE A 59 -9.43 -3.97 6.15
C ILE A 59 -10.02 -3.05 7.23
N GLU A 60 -9.26 -2.05 7.68
CA GLU A 60 -9.74 -1.10 8.70
C GLU A 60 -10.95 -0.29 8.18
N TYR A 61 -10.93 0.07 6.90
CA TYR A 61 -12.04 0.74 6.23
C TYR A 61 -13.31 -0.12 6.27
N GLU A 62 -13.24 -1.38 5.85
CA GLU A 62 -14.39 -2.27 5.82
C GLU A 62 -14.91 -2.53 7.24
N GLN A 63 -14.01 -2.81 8.19
CA GLN A 63 -14.39 -3.08 9.58
C GLN A 63 -15.09 -1.89 10.24
N SER A 64 -14.56 -0.67 10.07
CA SER A 64 -15.22 0.52 10.61
C SER A 64 -16.57 0.77 9.96
N LEU A 65 -16.73 0.47 8.67
CA LEU A 65 -18.03 0.53 7.98
C LEU A 65 -19.00 -0.53 8.51
N TYR A 66 -18.55 -1.76 8.77
CA TYR A 66 -19.38 -2.80 9.39
C TYR A 66 -19.90 -2.37 10.76
N TRP A 67 -19.03 -1.81 11.61
CA TRP A 67 -19.43 -1.28 12.91
C TRP A 67 -20.43 -0.12 12.79
N ALA A 68 -20.22 0.80 11.85
CA ALA A 68 -21.14 1.90 11.61
C ALA A 68 -22.53 1.40 11.21
N ASN A 69 -22.61 0.42 10.31
CA ASN A 69 -23.87 -0.21 9.90
C ASN A 69 -24.56 -0.94 11.06
N ALA A 70 -23.80 -1.66 11.90
CA ALA A 70 -24.34 -2.27 13.10
C ALA A 70 -24.98 -1.22 14.03
N GLY A 71 -24.34 -0.06 14.18
CA GLY A 71 -24.89 1.07 14.94
C GLY A 71 -26.19 1.62 14.38
N VAL A 72 -26.31 1.78 13.05
CA VAL A 72 -27.58 2.16 12.41
C VAL A 72 -28.66 1.14 12.70
N HIS A 73 -28.37 -0.16 12.52
CA HIS A 73 -29.35 -1.22 12.79
C HIS A 73 -29.79 -1.26 14.25
N HIS A 74 -28.88 -1.02 15.20
CA HIS A 74 -29.23 -0.93 16.62
C HIS A 74 -30.15 0.25 16.89
N VAL A 75 -29.87 1.43 16.33
CA VAL A 75 -30.77 2.59 16.43
C VAL A 75 -32.13 2.28 15.81
N CYS A 76 -32.19 1.67 14.63
CA CYS A 76 -33.44 1.29 14.00
C CYS A 76 -34.24 0.31 14.88
N ALA A 77 -33.58 -0.63 15.57
CA ALA A 77 -34.25 -1.52 16.51
C ALA A 77 -34.86 -0.76 17.71
N GLN A 78 -34.16 0.24 18.25
CA GLN A 78 -34.70 1.12 19.30
C GLN A 78 -35.91 1.92 18.81
N LEU A 79 -35.80 2.49 17.61
CA LEU A 79 -36.88 3.25 16.96
C LEU A 79 -38.11 2.39 16.62
N LEU A 80 -37.93 1.11 16.31
CA LEU A 80 -39.03 0.17 16.10
C LEU A 80 -39.73 -0.21 17.41
N ALA A 81 -39.00 -0.25 18.53
CA ALA A 81 -39.57 -0.51 19.85
C ALA A 81 -40.28 0.73 20.41
N ASP A 82 -39.73 1.92 20.17
CA ASP A 82 -40.27 3.21 20.57
C ASP A 82 -39.97 4.26 19.49
N SER A 83 -40.99 4.67 18.73
CA SER A 83 -40.87 5.65 17.64
C SER A 83 -40.50 7.06 18.15
N ALA A 84 -40.74 7.36 19.42
CA ALA A 84 -40.35 8.62 20.05
C ALA A 84 -38.91 8.59 20.60
N TRP A 85 -38.21 7.45 20.54
CA TRP A 85 -36.87 7.33 21.07
C TRP A 85 -35.88 8.24 20.34
N ARG A 86 -35.17 9.07 21.11
CA ARG A 86 -34.05 9.89 20.64
C ARG A 86 -32.91 9.71 21.62
N GLY A 87 -31.74 9.36 21.14
CA GLY A 87 -30.64 9.02 22.03
C GLY A 87 -29.40 8.57 21.30
N THR A 88 -28.44 8.12 22.11
CA THR A 88 -27.18 7.55 21.64
C THR A 88 -27.10 6.10 22.09
N VAL A 89 -26.72 5.20 21.18
CA VAL A 89 -26.31 3.83 21.49
C VAL A 89 -24.84 3.67 21.18
N THR A 90 -24.13 2.97 22.05
CA THR A 90 -22.71 2.65 21.86
C THR A 90 -22.48 1.18 22.16
N ASP A 91 -21.52 0.59 21.46
CA ASP A 91 -21.08 -0.77 21.73
C ASP A 91 -19.58 -0.90 21.40
N GLY A 92 -18.91 -1.82 22.10
CA GLY A 92 -17.48 -2.07 21.97
C GLY A 92 -16.59 -1.03 22.66
N VAL A 93 -15.37 -0.88 22.13
CA VAL A 93 -14.32 -0.02 22.69
C VAL A 93 -14.24 1.27 21.88
N LEU A 94 -14.57 2.39 22.52
CA LEU A 94 -14.56 3.70 21.88
C LEU A 94 -13.23 4.46 22.09
N PRO A 95 -12.91 5.44 21.22
CA PRO A 95 -11.83 6.38 21.47
C PRO A 95 -11.99 7.09 22.83
N PRO A 96 -10.88 7.38 23.54
CA PRO A 96 -9.49 7.39 23.06
C PRO A 96 -8.71 6.09 23.32
N ALA A 97 -9.36 4.92 23.38
CA ALA A 97 -8.65 3.66 23.51
C ALA A 97 -7.56 3.46 22.43
N LEU A 98 -6.50 2.72 22.77
CA LEU A 98 -5.35 2.49 21.87
C LEU A 98 -5.74 1.69 20.61
N GLN A 99 -6.75 0.82 20.73
CA GLN A 99 -7.30 0.00 19.65
C GLN A 99 -8.84 0.04 19.74
N PRO A 100 -9.48 1.12 19.27
CA PRO A 100 -10.92 1.20 19.26
C PRO A 100 -11.51 0.18 18.28
N ALA A 101 -12.60 -0.45 18.71
CA ALA A 101 -13.31 -1.49 17.98
C ALA A 101 -14.75 -1.49 18.47
N GLY A 102 -15.63 -0.80 17.75
CA GLY A 102 -17.00 -0.58 18.19
C GLY A 102 -17.69 0.53 17.42
N TYR A 103 -18.84 1.00 17.90
CA TYR A 103 -19.58 2.09 17.29
C TYR A 103 -20.22 3.04 18.31
N SER A 104 -20.55 4.22 17.82
CA SER A 104 -21.44 5.19 18.47
C SER A 104 -22.47 5.65 17.45
N ALA A 105 -23.75 5.49 17.74
CA ALA A 105 -24.84 5.90 16.86
C ALA A 105 -25.87 6.76 17.59
N THR A 106 -26.30 7.83 16.95
CA THR A 106 -27.22 8.82 17.50
C THR A 106 -28.45 8.96 16.62
N ALA A 107 -29.62 9.08 17.24
CA ALA A 107 -30.87 9.44 16.58
C ALA A 107 -31.30 10.85 17.00
N LEU A 108 -31.52 11.72 16.03
CA LEU A 108 -31.95 13.09 16.22
C LEU A 108 -33.11 13.40 15.26
N ASP A 109 -34.06 14.24 15.69
CA ASP A 109 -35.09 14.75 14.78
C ASP A 109 -34.46 15.69 13.75
N ASP A 110 -34.86 15.55 12.49
CA ASP A 110 -34.38 16.40 11.39
C ASP A 110 -35.18 17.73 11.27
N GLY A 111 -36.22 17.91 12.09
CA GLY A 111 -37.13 19.05 12.08
C GLY A 111 -38.21 18.99 10.99
N ALA A 112 -38.18 18.01 10.10
CA ALA A 112 -39.18 17.75 9.06
C ALA A 112 -40.13 16.58 9.41
N GLY A 113 -39.97 16.01 10.61
CA GLY A 113 -40.75 14.86 11.07
C GLY A 113 -40.07 13.52 10.83
N ASN A 114 -38.84 13.51 10.30
CA ASN A 114 -38.04 12.29 10.16
C ASN A 114 -36.97 12.22 11.24
N VAL A 115 -36.34 11.05 11.34
CA VAL A 115 -35.24 10.82 12.28
C VAL A 115 -33.95 10.64 11.51
N LEU A 116 -33.00 11.54 11.73
CA LEU A 116 -31.63 11.43 11.25
C LEU A 116 -30.84 10.53 12.21
N VAL A 117 -30.42 9.39 11.70
CA VAL A 117 -29.53 8.45 12.39
C VAL A 117 -28.11 8.67 11.89
N THR A 118 -27.20 9.05 12.79
CA THR A 118 -25.76 9.17 12.49
C THR A 118 -24.99 8.14 13.27
N ALA A 119 -24.33 7.21 12.59
CA ALA A 119 -23.51 6.17 13.23
C ALA A 119 -22.06 6.29 12.81
N THR A 120 -21.16 6.27 13.79
CA THR A 120 -19.72 6.22 13.59
C THR A 120 -19.18 4.87 14.08
N GLY A 121 -18.57 4.11 13.20
CA GLY A 121 -17.85 2.89 13.53
C GLY A 121 -16.35 3.15 13.62
N TYR A 122 -15.69 2.42 14.52
CA TYR A 122 -14.27 2.55 14.83
C TYR A 122 -13.58 1.19 14.63
N SER A 123 -12.44 1.18 13.94
CA SER A 123 -11.56 0.01 13.87
C SER A 123 -10.11 0.46 13.75
N GLY A 124 -9.27 0.08 14.72
CA GLY A 124 -7.86 0.43 14.71
C GLY A 124 -7.65 1.94 14.71
N LEU A 125 -7.00 2.48 13.69
CA LEU A 125 -6.80 3.93 13.57
C LEU A 125 -7.87 4.63 12.71
N GLY A 126 -8.75 3.85 12.08
CA GLY A 126 -9.80 4.35 11.21
C GLY A 126 -11.14 4.58 11.92
N SER A 127 -11.87 5.60 11.45
CA SER A 127 -13.28 5.77 11.75
C SER A 127 -14.08 6.04 10.48
N ARG A 128 -15.33 5.59 10.47
CA ARG A 128 -16.27 5.85 9.37
C ARG A 128 -17.62 6.23 9.94
N THR A 129 -18.19 7.28 9.37
CA THR A 129 -19.50 7.77 9.74
C THR A 129 -20.46 7.54 8.59
N ILE A 130 -21.62 6.99 8.90
CA ILE A 130 -22.75 6.86 7.98
C ILE A 130 -23.95 7.59 8.57
N SER A 131 -24.76 8.16 7.70
CA SER A 131 -26.00 8.83 8.06
C SER A 131 -27.15 8.21 7.27
N ALA A 132 -28.24 7.90 7.96
CA ALA A 132 -29.47 7.40 7.38
C ALA A 132 -30.65 8.22 7.91
N THR A 133 -31.59 8.55 7.04
CA THR A 133 -32.85 9.19 7.43
C THR A 133 -33.94 8.13 7.48
N VAL A 134 -34.65 8.05 8.60
CA VAL A 134 -35.77 7.13 8.80
C VAL A 134 -37.07 7.94 8.79
N GLU A 135 -37.94 7.62 7.84
CA GLU A 135 -39.28 8.17 7.70
C GLU A 135 -40.26 7.20 8.39
N PHE A 136 -41.25 7.74 9.11
CA PHE A 136 -42.31 6.98 9.79
C PHE A 136 -43.65 7.14 9.11
#